data_AF-A0A3D3M610-F1
#
_entry.id   AF-A0A3D3M610-F1
#
_cell.length_a   1.000
_cell.length_b   1.000
_cell.length_c   1.000
_cell.angle_alpha   90.00
_cell.angle_beta   90.00
_cell.angle_gamma   90.00
#
_symmetry.space_group_name_H-M   'P 1'
#
loop_
_entity.id
_entity.type
_entity.pdbx_description
1 polymer ?
#
loop_
_entity_poly.entity_id
_entity_poly.type
_entity_poly.pdbx_seq_one_letter_code
_entity_poly.pdbx_strand_id
1 'polypeptide(L)' 'MSLRSVCVFCGASTGASPVYREAAVALGQAIAKRGLTLVYG' A
#
# COMPACT_ATOMS: atom_id res chain seq x y z
N MET A 1 11.40 -15.57 -11.65
CA MET A 1 11.50 -15.09 -10.25
C MET A 1 10.16 -14.49 -9.86
N SER A 2 9.64 -14.80 -8.67
CA SER A 2 8.39 -14.22 -8.16
C SER A 2 8.70 -12.97 -7.31
N LEU A 3 7.80 -11.98 -7.35
CA LEU A 3 7.83 -10.81 -6.47
C LEU A 3 7.70 -11.26 -5.01
N ARG A 4 8.57 -10.73 -4.14
CA ARG A 4 8.57 -11.03 -2.70
C ARG A 4 8.21 -9.82 -1.83
N SER A 5 8.65 -8.64 -2.25
CA SER A 5 8.43 -7.39 -1.51
C SER A 5 8.08 -6.25 -2.47
N VAL A 6 7.29 -5.30 -1.99
CA VAL A 6 6.86 -4.11 -2.75
C VAL A 6 7.10 -2.88 -1.88
N CYS A 7 7.89 -1.94 -2.39
CA CYS A 7 8.07 -0.63 -1.77
C CYS A 7 6.95 0.31 -2.24
N VAL A 8 6.27 0.98 -1.31
CA VAL A 8 5.18 1.92 -1.60
C VAL A 8 5.56 3.29 -1.07
N PHE A 9 5.46 4.30 -1.95
CA PHE A 9 5.58 5.71 -1.60
C PHE A 9 4.19 6.35 -1.60
N CYS A 10 3.85 7.02 -0.50
CA CYS A 10 2.62 7.78 -0.34
C CYS A 10 2.92 9.12 0.32
N GLY A 11 2.04 10.11 0.10
CA GLY A 11 2.16 11.40 0.77
C GLY A 11 2.09 11.23 2.29
N ALA A 12 2.87 12.04 3.02
CA ALA A 12 2.86 12.02 4.49
C ALA A 12 1.52 12.49 5.10
N SER A 13 0.72 13.24 4.33
CA SER A 13 -0.62 13.65 4.72
C SER A 13 -1.66 12.64 4.25
N THR A 14 -2.77 12.56 4.97
CA THR A 14 -3.91 11.67 4.65
C THR A 14 -4.68 12.07 3.39
N GLY A 15 -4.37 13.24 2.82
CA GLY A 15 -5.12 13.85 1.73
C GLY A 15 -6.43 14.51 2.19
N ALA A 16 -7.03 15.31 1.29
CA ALA A 16 -8.26 16.08 1.57
C ALA A 16 -9.56 15.27 1.35
N SER A 17 -9.46 14.08 0.76
CA SER A 17 -10.60 13.22 0.43
C SER A 17 -10.42 11.83 1.06
N PRO A 18 -11.48 11.22 1.61
CA PRO A 18 -11.41 9.88 2.20
C PRO A 18 -10.96 8.80 1.22
N VAL A 19 -11.14 9.03 -0.10
CA VAL A 19 -10.76 8.10 -1.17
C VAL A 19 -9.27 7.72 -1.12
N TYR A 20 -8.40 8.64 -0.69
CA TYR A 20 -6.95 8.36 -0.59
C TYR A 20 -6.65 7.33 0.48
N ARG A 21 -7.32 7.43 1.63
CA ARG A 21 -7.20 6.48 2.73
C ARG A 21 -7.77 5.12 2.32
N GLU A 22 -8.94 5.11 1.69
CA GLU A 22 -9.59 3.88 1.23
C GLU A 22 -8.71 3.13 0.22
N ALA A 23 -8.15 3.85 -0.75
CA ALA A 23 -7.23 3.29 -1.73
C ALA A 23 -5.96 2.72 -1.08
N ALA A 24 -5.36 3.45 -0.11
CA ALA A 24 -4.19 2.97 0.63
C ALA A 24 -4.48 1.69 1.40
N VAL A 25 -5.65 1.59 2.06
CA VAL A 25 -6.08 0.38 2.77
C VAL A 25 -6.30 -0.77 1.79
N ALA A 26 -7.00 -0.54 0.68
CA ALA A 26 -7.27 -1.56 -0.34
C ALA A 26 -5.97 -2.10 -0.94
N LEU A 27 -4.99 -1.24 -1.20
CA LEU A 27 -3.66 -1.62 -1.68
C LEU A 27 -2.93 -2.51 -0.66
N GLY A 28 -2.86 -2.09 0.60
CA GLY A 28 -2.21 -2.87 1.66
C GLY A 28 -2.84 -4.26 1.83
N GLN A 29 -4.16 -4.35 1.79
CA GLN A 29 -4.87 -5.63 1.83
C GLN A 29 -4.56 -6.50 0.61
N ALA A 30 -4.48 -5.93 -0.59
CA ALA A 30 -4.15 -6.68 -1.80
C ALA A 30 -2.71 -7.23 -1.76
N ILE A 31 -1.77 -6.45 -1.22
CA ILE A 31 -0.37 -6.87 -1.02
C ILE A 31 -0.30 -8.04 -0.02
N ALA A 32 -0.99 -7.93 1.11
CA ALA A 32 -1.04 -8.98 2.13
C ALA A 32 -1.71 -10.27 1.59
N LYS A 33 -2.82 -10.15 0.85
CA LYS A 33 -3.50 -11.30 0.22
C LYS A 33 -2.61 -12.07 -0.75
N ARG A 34 -1.63 -11.39 -1.37
CA ARG A 34 -0.67 -12.00 -2.29
C ARG A 34 0.58 -12.54 -1.58
N GLY A 35 0.65 -12.45 -0.25
CA GLY A 35 1.80 -12.91 0.54
C GLY A 35 3.06 -12.06 0.30
N LEU A 36 2.89 -10.82 -0.17
CA LEU A 36 4.00 -9.91 -0.45
C LEU A 36 4.33 -9.07 0.79
N THR A 37 5.61 -8.80 1.01
CA THR A 37 6.04 -7.87 2.06
C THR A 37 5.85 -6.43 1.60
N LEU A 38 5.07 -5.65 2.34
CA LEU A 38 4.99 -4.20 2.15
C LEU A 38 6.20 -3.53 2.80
N VAL A 39 6.94 -2.75 2.02
CA VAL A 39 8.01 -1.86 2.47
C VAL A 39 7.55 -0.43 2.22
N TYR A 40 7.76 0.48 3.15
CA TYR A 40 7.45 1.90 2.99
C TYR A 40 8.43 2.73 3.83
N GLY A 41 8.50 4.03 3.55
CA GLY A 41 9.35 5.00 4.24
C GLY A 41 8.56 6.21 4.67
#